data_AF-A0A9E4NR71-F1
#
_entry.id   AF-A0A9E4NR71-F1
#
_cell.length_a   1.000
_cell.length_b   1.000
_cell.length_c   1.000
_cell.angle_alpha   90.00
_cell.angle_beta   90.00
_cell.angle_gamma   90.00
#
_symmetry.space_group_name_H-M   'P 1'
#
loop_
_entity.id
_entity.type
_entity.pdbx_description
1 polymer ?
#
loop_
_entity_poly.entity_id
_entity_poly.type
_entity_poly.pdbx_seq_one_letter_code
_entity_poly.pdbx_strand_id
1 'polypeptide(L)'
;MRLFLSAGCGALMLLSPHLMADYPIAGVEPSIRPVGAPAIEWVMRDKVWYQSSLTGVQQPYPKSLYFLDNQGNWHTPFNQPGMKGRYDIRQWHQ
;
A
#
# COMPACT_ATOMS: atom_id res chain seq x y z
N MET A 1 25.32 53.64 -4.86
CA MET A 1 24.26 54.19 -5.72
C MET A 1 24.55 53.85 -7.17
N ARG A 2 24.01 52.74 -7.68
CA ARG A 2 23.76 52.49 -9.12
C ARG A 2 22.63 51.46 -9.21
N LEU A 3 21.42 51.95 -9.46
CA LEU A 3 20.25 51.15 -9.81
C LEU A 3 20.51 50.48 -11.17
N PHE A 4 20.29 49.17 -11.25
CA PHE A 4 20.04 48.48 -12.51
C PHE A 4 18.80 47.60 -12.39
N LEU A 5 17.71 48.14 -12.94
CA LEU A 5 16.69 47.49 -13.76
C LEU A 5 16.25 46.06 -13.37
N SER A 6 15.14 46.02 -12.65
CA SER A 6 14.12 44.99 -12.76
C SER A 6 13.51 44.95 -14.16
N ALA A 7 13.70 43.86 -14.92
CA ALA A 7 12.81 43.43 -16.00
C ALA A 7 13.21 42.04 -16.52
N GLY A 8 12.26 41.10 -16.56
CA GLY A 8 12.43 39.74 -17.09
C GLY A 8 11.83 38.70 -16.16
N CYS A 9 10.54 38.81 -15.82
CA CYS A 9 9.48 38.17 -16.60
C CYS A 9 9.70 36.64 -16.76
N GLY A 10 9.22 35.90 -15.76
CA GLY A 10 8.48 34.66 -15.96
C GLY A 10 9.19 33.50 -16.67
N ALA A 11 10.28 32.98 -16.11
CA ALA A 11 10.76 31.65 -16.47
C ALA A 11 9.97 30.57 -15.70
N LEU A 12 8.77 30.29 -16.22
CA LEU A 12 8.31 28.94 -16.47
C LEU A 12 8.30 27.95 -15.28
N MET A 13 7.41 28.17 -14.31
CA MET A 13 6.83 27.07 -13.55
C MET A 13 5.89 26.28 -14.48
N LEU A 14 6.44 25.40 -15.32
CA LEU A 14 5.65 24.35 -15.94
C LEU A 14 5.31 23.34 -14.86
N LEU A 15 4.17 23.59 -14.22
CA LEU A 15 3.36 22.60 -13.53
C LEU A 15 3.41 21.29 -14.34
N SER A 16 4.04 20.25 -13.80
CA SER A 16 3.78 18.90 -14.27
C SER A 16 2.29 18.65 -14.03
N PRO A 17 1.47 18.43 -15.06
CA PRO A 17 0.18 17.81 -14.81
C PRO A 17 0.53 16.42 -14.31
N HIS A 18 0.29 16.15 -13.03
CA HIS A 18 0.12 14.77 -12.63
C HIS A 18 -0.96 14.22 -13.57
N LEU A 19 -0.57 13.33 -14.47
CA LEU A 19 -1.50 12.45 -15.16
C LEU A 19 -2.17 11.66 -14.04
N MET A 20 -3.22 12.23 -13.46
CA MET A 20 -4.21 11.51 -12.69
C MET A 20 -4.93 10.69 -13.75
N ALA A 21 -4.29 9.61 -14.21
CA ALA A 21 -5.01 8.55 -14.87
C ALA A 21 -6.15 8.22 -13.89
N ASP A 22 -7.39 8.46 -14.30
CA ASP A 22 -8.56 8.02 -13.56
C ASP A 22 -8.26 6.60 -13.10
N TYR A 23 -8.35 6.36 -11.79
CA TYR A 23 -8.07 5.04 -11.24
C TYR A 23 -8.93 4.07 -12.05
N PRO A 24 -8.34 3.08 -12.75
CA PRO A 24 -9.09 2.37 -13.76
C PRO A 24 -10.29 1.73 -13.08
N ILE A 25 -11.49 2.18 -13.44
CA ILE A 25 -12.71 1.42 -13.18
C ILE A 25 -12.38 0.04 -13.74
N ALA A 26 -12.64 -1.01 -12.96
CA ALA A 26 -12.23 -2.39 -13.26
C ALA A 26 -12.95 -3.00 -14.50
N GLY A 27 -13.26 -2.18 -15.50
CA GLY A 27 -14.20 -2.44 -16.57
C GLY A 27 -15.62 -2.04 -16.17
N VAL A 28 -16.47 -1.83 -17.18
CA VAL A 28 -17.93 -1.74 -17.00
C VAL A 28 -18.60 -3.11 -17.03
N GLU A 29 -17.84 -4.17 -17.33
CA GLU A 29 -18.27 -5.56 -17.38
C GLU A 29 -17.62 -6.35 -16.23
N PRO A 30 -18.32 -6.58 -15.11
CA PRO A 30 -17.71 -7.15 -13.89
C PRO A 30 -17.23 -8.59 -14.04
N SER A 31 -17.70 -9.31 -15.06
CA SER A 31 -17.24 -10.68 -15.39
C SER A 31 -15.94 -10.70 -16.19
N ILE A 32 -15.48 -9.57 -16.73
CA ILE A 32 -14.30 -9.49 -17.58
C ILE A 32 -13.22 -8.67 -16.89
N ARG A 33 -12.03 -9.26 -16.73
CA ARG A 33 -10.86 -8.52 -16.30
C ARG A 33 -10.34 -7.65 -17.45
N PRO A 34 -10.15 -6.34 -17.27
CA PRO A 34 -9.64 -5.47 -18.33
C PRO A 34 -8.29 -5.94 -18.89
N VAL A 35 -8.11 -5.77 -20.19
CA VAL A 35 -6.83 -6.02 -20.86
C VAL A 35 -5.78 -5.07 -20.31
N GLY A 36 -4.61 -5.62 -19.92
CA GLY A 36 -3.53 -4.85 -19.33
C GLY A 36 -3.68 -4.54 -17.83
N ALA A 37 -4.72 -5.06 -17.16
CA ALA A 37 -4.85 -4.91 -15.71
C ALA A 37 -3.63 -5.52 -14.99
N PRO A 38 -2.93 -4.77 -14.12
CA PRO A 38 -1.75 -5.27 -13.41
C PRO A 38 -2.06 -6.55 -12.64
N ALA A 39 -1.14 -7.52 -12.69
CA ALA A 39 -1.20 -8.75 -11.93
C ALA A 39 -0.03 -8.83 -10.96
N ILE A 40 -0.28 -9.34 -9.76
CA ILE A 40 0.77 -9.67 -8.81
C ILE A 40 1.18 -11.11 -9.09
N GLU A 41 2.40 -11.31 -9.56
CA GLU A 41 2.94 -12.64 -9.88
C GLU A 41 3.52 -13.34 -8.65
N TRP A 42 4.11 -12.58 -7.73
CA TRP A 42 4.67 -13.12 -6.48
C TRP A 42 4.47 -12.16 -5.31
N VAL A 43 4.48 -12.73 -4.10
CA VAL A 43 4.46 -11.97 -2.84
C VAL A 43 5.68 -12.37 -2.03
N MET A 44 6.58 -11.42 -1.83
CA MET A 44 7.75 -11.61 -1.00
C MET A 44 7.32 -11.66 0.47
N ARG A 45 7.61 -12.79 1.13
CA ARG A 45 7.29 -13.04 2.54
C ARG A 45 8.59 -13.31 3.26
N ASP A 46 9.38 -12.25 3.39
CA ASP A 46 10.65 -12.31 4.10
C ASP A 46 10.42 -12.38 5.63
N LYS A 47 11.52 -12.45 6.38
CA LYS A 47 11.46 -12.52 7.85
C LYS A 47 10.71 -11.34 8.47
N VAL A 48 10.85 -10.14 7.90
CA VAL A 48 10.19 -8.92 8.40
C VAL A 48 8.69 -9.01 8.20
N TRP A 49 8.25 -9.51 7.04
CA TRP A 49 6.84 -9.77 6.78
C TRP A 49 6.24 -10.75 7.79
N TYR A 50 6.91 -11.88 8.06
CA TYR A 50 6.42 -12.83 9.07
C TYR A 50 6.39 -12.25 10.48
N GLN A 51 7.42 -11.50 10.88
CA GLN A 51 7.45 -10.85 12.18
C GLN A 51 6.26 -9.89 12.36
N SER A 52 5.98 -9.07 11.34
CA SER A 52 4.81 -8.19 11.32
C SER A 52 3.50 -8.99 11.33
N SER A 53 3.36 -9.99 10.47
CA SER A 53 2.15 -10.80 10.35
C SER A 53 1.80 -11.59 11.63
N LEU A 54 2.80 -11.85 12.47
CA LEU A 54 2.69 -12.57 13.74
C LEU A 54 2.64 -11.62 14.96
N THR A 55 2.51 -10.31 14.76
CA THR A 55 2.34 -9.32 15.84
C THR A 55 1.24 -9.75 16.81
N GLY A 56 1.53 -9.75 18.11
CA GLY A 56 0.59 -10.15 19.16
C GLY A 56 0.33 -11.67 19.27
N VAL A 57 1.00 -12.52 18.47
CA VAL A 57 0.89 -13.98 18.57
C VAL A 57 2.06 -14.52 19.39
N GLN A 58 1.74 -15.27 20.44
CA GLN A 58 2.76 -15.90 21.29
C GLN A 58 3.19 -17.25 20.74
N GLN A 59 4.45 -17.61 20.97
CA GLN A 59 4.97 -18.94 20.63
C GLN A 59 4.51 -20.00 21.65
N PRO A 60 4.37 -21.26 21.25
CA PRO A 60 4.59 -21.79 19.90
C PRO A 60 3.47 -21.36 18.94
N TYR A 61 3.83 -21.03 17.71
CA TYR A 61 2.83 -20.61 16.72
C TYR A 61 1.90 -21.77 16.39
N PRO A 62 0.57 -21.57 16.48
CA PRO A 62 -0.36 -22.65 16.18
C PRO A 62 -0.32 -23.01 14.70
N LYS A 63 -0.44 -24.31 14.39
CA LYS A 63 -0.45 -24.85 13.02
C LYS A 63 -1.52 -24.20 12.13
N SER A 64 -2.59 -23.69 12.72
CA SER A 64 -3.64 -22.95 12.01
C SER A 64 -3.11 -21.69 11.33
N LEU A 65 -1.94 -21.14 11.69
CA LEU A 65 -1.34 -19.96 11.03
C LEU A 65 -0.43 -20.30 9.86
N TYR A 66 -0.24 -21.58 9.52
CA TYR A 66 0.60 -21.97 8.38
C TYR A 66 -0.01 -21.53 7.05
N PHE A 67 -1.27 -21.08 7.01
CA PHE A 67 -1.84 -20.45 5.83
C PHE A 67 -1.08 -19.18 5.41
N LEU A 68 -0.33 -18.53 6.31
CA LEU A 68 0.50 -17.37 5.98
C LEU A 68 1.51 -17.68 4.87
N ASP A 69 1.95 -18.93 4.76
CA ASP A 69 2.85 -19.43 3.72
C ASP A 69 2.19 -19.51 2.34
N ASN A 70 0.85 -19.46 2.29
CA ASN A 70 0.05 -19.58 1.07
C ASN A 70 -0.84 -18.34 0.83
N GLN A 71 -0.85 -17.39 1.76
CA GLN A 71 -1.57 -16.14 1.61
C GLN A 71 -0.92 -15.29 0.51
N GLY A 72 -1.73 -14.89 -0.48
CA GLY A 72 -1.37 -13.87 -1.47
C GLY A 72 -1.35 -12.46 -0.87
N ASN A 73 -1.36 -11.41 -1.69
CA ASN A 73 -1.25 -10.03 -1.20
C ASN A 73 -2.61 -9.46 -0.72
N TRP A 74 -3.36 -10.26 0.04
CA TRP A 74 -4.69 -9.88 0.53
C TRP A 74 -4.59 -8.95 1.74
N HIS A 75 -5.52 -8.02 1.84
CA HIS A 75 -5.69 -7.18 3.02
C HIS A 75 -6.37 -8.00 4.12
N THR A 76 -5.63 -8.39 5.16
CA THR A 76 -6.15 -9.25 6.23
C THR A 76 -5.82 -8.72 7.61
N PRO A 77 -6.57 -9.10 8.66
CA PRO A 77 -6.24 -8.75 10.04
C PRO A 77 -4.90 -9.34 10.54
N PHE A 78 -4.22 -10.14 9.71
CA PHE A 78 -2.91 -10.68 10.03
C PHE A 78 -1.76 -9.80 9.63
N ASN A 79 -1.85 -9.17 8.46
CA ASN A 79 -0.80 -8.34 7.90
C ASN A 79 -1.17 -6.84 7.94
N GLN A 80 -2.34 -6.49 8.48
CA GLN A 80 -2.83 -5.12 8.55
C GLN A 80 -3.43 -4.83 9.93
N PRO A 81 -3.16 -3.64 10.50
CA PRO A 81 -3.70 -3.25 11.78
C PRO A 81 -5.22 -3.00 11.70
N GLY A 82 -5.94 -3.49 12.70
CA GLY A 82 -7.38 -3.30 12.82
C GLY A 82 -7.76 -2.03 13.58
N MET A 83 -8.87 -2.09 14.32
CA MET A 83 -9.35 -1.00 15.17
C MET A 83 -8.42 -0.72 16.36
N LYS A 84 -8.39 0.53 16.83
CA LYS A 84 -7.60 0.99 17.97
C LYS A 84 -8.28 0.70 19.32
N GLY A 85 -7.52 0.90 20.41
CA GLY A 85 -8.03 0.88 21.78
C GLY A 85 -8.43 -0.52 22.23
N ARG A 86 -9.62 -0.67 22.82
CA ARG A 86 -10.11 -1.96 23.37
C ARG A 86 -10.24 -3.09 22.33
N TYR A 87 -10.18 -2.75 21.04
CA TYR A 87 -10.25 -3.70 19.94
C TYR A 87 -8.90 -4.01 19.31
N ASP A 88 -7.83 -3.37 19.78
CA ASP A 88 -6.46 -3.70 19.36
C ASP A 88 -5.96 -4.94 20.10
N ILE A 89 -6.66 -6.06 19.93
CA ILE A 89 -6.40 -7.32 20.65
C ILE A 89 -5.02 -7.93 20.32
N ARG A 90 -4.35 -7.41 19.28
CA ARG A 90 -3.02 -7.83 18.84
C ARG A 90 -1.94 -6.78 19.07
N GLN A 91 -2.28 -5.64 19.67
CA GLN A 91 -1.34 -4.58 20.06
C GLN A 91 -0.58 -3.98 18.86
N TRP A 92 -1.27 -3.79 17.73
CA TRP A 92 -0.72 -3.20 16.52
C TRP A 92 -0.42 -1.70 16.62
N HIS A 93 -1.09 -0.98 17.53
CA HIS A 93 -1.03 0.47 17.63
C HIS A 93 -0.25 0.97 18.87
N GLN A 94 0.58 0.11 19.47
CA GLN A 94 1.42 0.46 20.61
C GLN A 94 2.72 1.17 20.22
#